data_AF-A0A7J5YC99-F1
#
_entry.id   AF-A0A7J5YC99-F1
#
_cell.length_a   1.000
_cell.length_b   1.000
_cell.length_c   1.000
_cell.angle_alpha   90.00
_cell.angle_beta   90.00
_cell.angle_gamma   90.00
#
_symmetry.space_group_name_H-M   'P 1'
#
loop_
_entity.id
_entity.type
_entity.pdbx_description
1 polymer ?
#
loop_
_entity_poly.entity_id
_entity_poly.type
_entity_poly.pdbx_seq_one_letter_code
_entity_poly.pdbx_strand_id
1 'polypeptide(L)'
;MLIEASGLVYDSLMLKHQCVCGNAHIHPEHAGRVQSIWSRLQETGLLGRKDSGRKASLDEIQCVHSEFHTLLYGTSPLNRHKLDHKKLLGPISQKMYAVLPCGGIGVRNI
;
A
#
# COMPACT_ATOMS: atom_id res chain seq x y z
N MET A 1 -18.09 -21.14 -26.06
CA MET A 1 -17.31 -19.99 -25.59
C MET A 1 -17.37 -20.01 -24.06
N LEU A 2 -16.33 -20.55 -23.41
CA LEU A 2 -16.28 -20.52 -21.94
C LEU A 2 -15.90 -19.11 -21.53
N ILE A 3 -16.75 -18.46 -20.74
CA ILE A 3 -16.40 -17.20 -20.09
C ILE A 3 -15.40 -17.59 -19.01
N GLU A 4 -14.11 -17.32 -19.22
CA GLU A 4 -13.08 -17.43 -18.18
C GLU A 4 -13.56 -16.62 -16.96
N ALA A 5 -13.68 -17.26 -15.81
CA ALA A 5 -14.08 -16.58 -14.58
C ALA A 5 -13.08 -15.45 -14.28
N SER A 6 -13.57 -14.23 -14.07
CA SER A 6 -12.73 -13.08 -13.71
C SER A 6 -11.84 -13.39 -12.51
N GLY A 7 -10.52 -13.23 -12.67
CA GLY A 7 -9.55 -13.41 -11.60
C GLY A 7 -9.62 -12.26 -10.60
N LEU A 8 -9.72 -12.57 -9.31
CA LEU A 8 -9.71 -11.62 -8.21
C LEU A 8 -8.52 -11.91 -7.30
N VAL A 9 -7.77 -10.87 -6.93
CA VAL A 9 -6.65 -10.97 -5.99
C VAL A 9 -6.97 -10.16 -4.74
N TYR A 10 -6.86 -10.82 -3.59
CA TYR A 10 -7.02 -10.19 -2.29
C TYR A 10 -6.13 -10.87 -1.25
N ASP A 11 -5.41 -10.06 -0.48
CA ASP A 11 -4.54 -10.49 0.60
C ASP A 11 -4.81 -9.64 1.85
N SER A 12 -5.15 -10.31 2.96
CA SER A 12 -5.44 -9.65 4.24
C SER A 12 -4.21 -8.99 4.86
N LEU A 13 -2.98 -9.31 4.41
CA LEU A 13 -1.78 -8.59 4.82
C LEU A 13 -1.81 -7.11 4.46
N MET A 14 -2.55 -6.73 3.40
CA MET A 14 -2.74 -5.32 3.05
C MET A 14 -3.47 -4.53 4.15
N LEU A 15 -4.30 -5.20 4.96
CA LEU A 15 -5.01 -4.57 6.08
C LEU A 15 -4.06 -4.13 7.21
N LYS A 16 -2.83 -4.64 7.24
CA LYS A 16 -1.80 -4.21 8.21
C LYS A 16 -1.22 -2.84 7.86
N HIS A 17 -1.46 -2.32 6.66
CA HIS A 17 -1.10 -0.95 6.31
C HIS A 17 -2.11 0.03 6.96
N GLN A 18 -1.83 0.38 8.20
CA GLN A 18 -2.67 1.28 8.99
C GLN A 18 -1.81 2.23 9.83
N CYS A 19 -2.35 3.42 10.11
CA CYS A 19 -1.71 4.33 11.05
C CYS A 19 -1.76 3.74 12.46
N VAL A 20 -0.69 3.99 13.24
CA VAL A 20 -0.58 3.55 14.64
C VAL A 20 -1.59 4.22 15.56
N CYS A 21 -2.23 5.32 15.15
CA CYS A 21 -3.27 5.99 15.94
C CYS A 21 -4.56 5.15 16.07
N GLY A 22 -4.76 4.15 15.19
CA GLY A 22 -5.92 3.26 15.21
C GLY A 22 -7.27 3.90 14.85
N ASN A 23 -7.31 5.21 14.54
CA ASN A 23 -8.56 5.92 14.29
C ASN A 23 -8.86 6.05 12.78
N ALA A 24 -9.60 5.10 12.21
CA ALA A 24 -9.95 5.13 10.78
C ALA A 24 -10.78 6.37 10.36
N HIS A 25 -11.48 7.06 11.28
CA HIS A 25 -12.32 8.22 10.92
C HIS A 25 -11.51 9.43 10.47
N ILE A 26 -10.26 9.57 10.93
CA ILE A 26 -9.36 10.66 10.54
C ILE A 26 -8.42 10.24 9.40
N HIS A 27 -8.53 9.00 8.93
CA HIS A 27 -7.73 8.42 7.86
C HIS A 27 -8.65 8.01 6.70
N PRO A 28 -8.88 8.89 5.70
CA PRO A 28 -9.71 8.54 4.54
C PRO A 28 -9.17 7.31 3.79
N GLU A 29 -7.83 7.14 3.78
CA GLU A 29 -7.18 5.89 3.36
C GLU A 29 -6.93 4.98 4.56
N HIS A 30 -7.72 3.91 4.66
CA HIS A 30 -7.63 2.92 5.73
C HIS A 30 -7.98 1.51 5.23
N ALA A 31 -7.59 0.48 6.00
CA ALA A 31 -7.78 -0.93 5.68
C ALA A 31 -9.24 -1.33 5.34
N GLY A 32 -10.21 -0.62 5.93
CA GLY A 32 -11.64 -0.88 5.72
C GLY A 32 -12.11 -0.70 4.27
N ARG A 33 -11.39 0.08 3.45
CA ARG A 33 -11.72 0.27 2.03
C ARG A 33 -11.67 -1.06 1.27
N VAL A 34 -10.54 -1.77 1.33
CA VAL A 34 -10.38 -3.04 0.61
C VAL A 34 -11.16 -4.18 1.28
N GLN A 35 -11.29 -4.15 2.62
CA GLN A 35 -12.08 -5.13 3.36
C GLN A 35 -13.56 -5.05 2.98
N SER A 36 -14.16 -3.85 2.91
CA SER A 36 -15.57 -3.68 2.57
C SER A 36 -15.88 -4.10 1.13
N ILE A 37 -15.00 -3.80 0.18
CA ILE A 37 -15.11 -4.26 -1.21
C ILE A 37 -15.09 -5.79 -1.26
N TRP A 38 -14.14 -6.43 -0.58
CA TRP A 38 -14.04 -7.89 -0.53
C TRP A 38 -15.29 -8.54 0.09
N SER A 39 -15.77 -8.01 1.23
CA SER A 39 -17.02 -8.47 1.85
C SER A 39 -18.21 -8.32 0.90
N ARG A 40 -18.33 -7.19 0.20
CA ARG A 40 -19.42 -6.98 -0.76
C ARG A 40 -19.37 -7.97 -1.93
N LEU A 41 -18.18 -8.26 -2.46
CA LEU A 41 -18.02 -9.27 -3.53
C LEU A 41 -18.44 -10.66 -3.05
N GLN A 42 -18.13 -10.99 -1.78
CA GLN A 42 -18.57 -12.24 -1.15
C GLN A 42 -20.10 -12.29 -0.96
N GLU A 43 -20.70 -11.24 -0.40
CA GLU A 43 -22.14 -11.14 -0.14
C GLU A 43 -22.98 -11.21 -1.43
N THR A 44 -22.48 -10.61 -2.52
CA THR A 44 -23.18 -10.57 -3.81
C THR A 44 -22.95 -11.81 -4.68
N GLY A 45 -22.12 -12.76 -4.24
CA GLY A 45 -21.77 -13.93 -5.03
C GLY A 45 -20.93 -13.61 -6.27
N LEU A 46 -20.30 -12.44 -6.33
CA LEU A 46 -19.45 -11.99 -7.44
C LEU A 46 -17.99 -12.45 -7.29
N LEU A 47 -17.70 -13.32 -6.31
CA LEU A 47 -16.39 -13.93 -6.19
C LEU A 47 -16.15 -14.89 -7.38
N GLY A 48 -15.28 -14.46 -8.29
CA GLY A 48 -14.74 -15.31 -9.35
C GLY A 48 -13.59 -16.19 -8.85
N ARG A 49 -12.64 -16.50 -9.75
CA ARG A 49 -11.45 -17.26 -9.38
C ARG A 49 -10.57 -16.40 -8.47
N LYS A 50 -10.28 -16.89 -7.27
CA LYS A 50 -9.32 -16.23 -6.37
C LYS A 50 -7.89 -16.63 -6.74
N ASP A 51 -7.09 -15.67 -7.16
CA ASP A 51 -5.67 -15.85 -7.43
C ASP A 51 -4.83 -15.34 -6.24
N SER A 52 -3.65 -15.93 -6.04
CA SER A 52 -2.73 -15.56 -4.94
C SER A 52 -1.87 -14.37 -5.32
N GLY A 53 -1.86 -13.34 -4.47
CA GLY A 53 -0.94 -12.21 -4.59
C GLY A 53 0.49 -12.55 -4.17
N ARG A 54 1.45 -11.70 -4.54
CA ARG A 54 2.83 -11.71 -4.04
C ARG A 54 3.34 -10.29 -3.84
N LYS A 55 4.41 -10.14 -3.07
CA LYS A 55 5.15 -8.87 -3.03
C LYS A 55 5.87 -8.66 -4.37
N ALA A 56 5.87 -7.41 -4.83
CA ALA A 56 6.73 -7.00 -5.94
C ALA A 56 8.21 -7.05 -5.52
N SER A 57 9.10 -7.39 -6.45
CA SER A 57 10.54 -7.30 -6.26
C SER A 57 10.99 -5.83 -6.26
N LEU A 58 12.20 -5.55 -5.75
CA LEU A 58 12.74 -4.19 -5.82
C LEU A 58 12.99 -3.78 -7.28
N ASP A 59 13.37 -4.72 -8.15
CA ASP A 59 13.58 -4.44 -9.58
C ASP A 59 12.27 -4.04 -10.28
N GLU A 60 11.16 -4.72 -9.96
CA GLU A 60 9.83 -4.39 -10.49
C GLU A 60 9.37 -2.99 -10.07
N ILE A 61 9.64 -2.60 -8.82
CA ILE A 61 9.31 -1.27 -8.32
C ILE A 61 10.22 -0.20 -8.96
N GLN A 62 11.50 -0.52 -9.19
CA GLN A 62 12.47 0.38 -9.82
C GLN A 62 12.20 0.67 -11.30
N CYS A 63 11.33 -0.10 -11.97
CA CYS A 63 10.89 0.21 -13.33
C CYS A 63 10.18 1.58 -13.44
N VAL A 64 9.61 2.09 -12.35
CA VAL A 64 8.88 3.38 -12.33
C VAL A 64 9.31 4.32 -11.19
N HIS A 65 10.15 3.84 -10.26
CA HIS A 65 10.64 4.62 -9.13
C HIS A 65 12.16 4.61 -9.05
N SER A 66 12.74 5.66 -8.47
CA SER A 66 14.19 5.68 -8.20
C SER A 66 14.59 4.60 -7.19
N GLU A 67 15.86 4.20 -7.23
CA GLU A 67 16.47 3.28 -6.25
C GLU A 67 16.20 3.76 -4.82
N PHE A 68 16.37 5.06 -4.56
CA PHE A 68 16.13 5.66 -3.25
C PHE A 68 14.69 5.48 -2.77
N HIS A 69 13.71 5.80 -3.62
CA HIS A 69 12.29 5.64 -3.27
C HIS A 69 11.95 4.17 -2.99
N THR A 70 12.47 3.27 -3.81
CA THR A 70 12.23 1.83 -3.69
C THR A 70 12.81 1.27 -2.39
N LEU A 71 14.02 1.68 -2.02
CA LEU A 71 14.63 1.27 -0.76
C LEU A 71 13.91 1.88 0.44
N LEU A 72 13.52 3.16 0.36
CA LEU A 72 12.83 3.86 1.43
C LEU A 72 11.41 3.34 1.67
N TYR A 73 10.63 2.98 0.64
CA TYR A 73 9.23 2.56 0.85
C TYR A 73 8.98 1.06 0.64
N GLY A 74 9.83 0.37 -0.11
CA GLY A 74 9.70 -1.06 -0.41
C GLY A 74 10.38 -1.99 0.60
N THR A 75 11.17 -1.47 1.55
CA THR A 75 11.87 -2.29 2.56
C THR A 75 11.40 -2.03 4.00
N SER A 76 11.50 -3.07 4.83
CA SER A 76 11.25 -2.97 6.27
C SER A 76 12.19 -1.94 6.91
N PRO A 77 11.72 -1.12 7.87
CA PRO A 77 12.55 -0.16 8.59
C PRO A 77 13.86 -0.75 9.15
N LEU A 78 13.85 -2.02 9.57
CA LEU A 78 15.05 -2.71 10.08
C LEU A 78 16.15 -2.86 9.02
N ASN A 79 15.78 -2.99 7.74
CA ASN A 79 16.74 -3.07 6.63
C ASN A 79 17.23 -1.70 6.17
N ARG A 80 16.58 -0.61 6.62
CA ARG A 80 16.95 0.77 6.26
C ARG A 80 18.19 1.27 7.00
N HIS A 81 18.57 0.63 8.11
CA HIS A 81 19.82 0.93 8.82
C HIS A 81 21.08 0.65 7.98
N LYS A 82 20.97 -0.12 6.90
CA LYS A 82 22.07 -0.36 5.95
C LYS A 82 22.16 0.68 4.83
N LEU A 83 21.23 1.64 4.78
CA LEU A 83 21.23 2.71 3.79
C LEU A 83 22.04 3.88 4.33
N ASP A 84 23.01 4.36 3.55
CA ASP A 84 23.83 5.51 3.89
C ASP A 84 22.92 6.71 4.25
N HIS A 85 23.09 7.24 5.46
CA HIS A 85 22.35 8.39 6.00
C HIS A 85 22.39 9.61 5.07
N LYS A 86 23.39 9.72 4.20
CA LYS A 86 23.50 10.80 3.20
C LYS A 86 22.48 10.67 2.07
N LYS A 87 21.99 9.46 1.74
CA LYS A 87 20.92 9.27 0.76
C LYS A 87 19.52 9.53 1.37
N LEU A 88 19.34 9.33 2.68
CA LEU A 88 18.06 9.52 3.41
C LEU A 88 17.57 10.98 3.48
N LEU A 89 18.44 11.96 3.23
CA LEU A 89 18.13 13.39 3.30
C LEU A 89 17.72 13.99 1.95
N GLY A 90 17.58 13.19 0.89
CA GLY A 90 16.99 13.66 -0.36
C GLY A 90 15.60 14.26 -0.08
N PRO A 91 15.23 15.40 -0.69
CA PRO A 91 13.98 16.08 -0.38
C PRO A 91 12.83 15.13 -0.70
N ILE A 92 12.25 14.51 0.34
CA ILE A 92 10.93 13.89 0.24
C ILE A 92 10.07 15.00 -0.35
N SER A 93 9.56 14.80 -1.56
CA SER A 93 8.77 15.82 -2.24
C SER A 93 7.55 16.12 -1.37
N GLN A 94 7.66 17.14 -0.50
CA GLN A 94 6.65 17.56 0.47
C GLN A 94 5.34 17.97 -0.23
N LYS A 95 5.37 18.10 -1.56
CA LYS A 95 4.20 18.35 -2.40
C LYS A 95 3.25 17.16 -2.54
N MET A 96 3.67 15.92 -2.28
CA MET A 96 2.78 14.74 -2.47
C MET A 96 2.13 14.20 -1.20
N TYR A 97 2.53 14.68 -0.02
CA TYR A 97 2.05 14.13 1.25
C TYR A 97 1.40 15.20 2.12
N ALA A 98 0.36 14.82 2.86
CA ALA A 98 -0.34 15.64 3.83
C ALA A 98 -0.10 15.11 5.24
N VAL A 99 0.11 16.02 6.20
CA VAL A 99 0.17 15.67 7.62
C VAL A 99 -1.25 15.64 8.16
N LEU A 100 -1.61 14.53 8.80
CA LEU A 100 -2.93 14.30 9.39
C LEU A 100 -2.95 14.78 10.85
N PRO A 101 -4.13 15.02 11.45
CA PRO A 101 -4.24 15.52 12.84
C PRO A 101 -3.55 14.64 13.89
N CYS A 102 -3.37 13.36 13.60
CA CYS A 102 -2.64 12.41 14.45
C CYS A 102 -1.11 12.50 14.33
N GLY A 103 -0.57 13.41 13.52
CA GLY A 103 0.85 13.48 13.16
C GLY A 103 1.28 12.43 12.12
N GLY A 104 0.36 11.56 11.69
CA GLY A 104 0.60 10.62 10.59
C GLY A 104 0.71 11.31 9.23
N ILE A 105 1.22 10.59 8.24
CA ILE A 105 1.40 11.09 6.87
C ILE A 105 0.44 10.35 5.95
N GLY A 106 -0.37 11.10 5.19
CA GLY A 106 -1.22 10.59 4.12
C GLY A 106 -0.74 11.05 2.75
N VAL A 107 -1.20 10.39 1.68
CA VAL A 107 -1.02 10.90 0.31
C VAL A 107 -1.98 12.08 0.11
N ARG A 108 -1.46 13.20 -0.40
CA ARG A 108 -2.27 14.38 -0.73
C ARG A 108 -2.99 14.07 -2.05
N ASN A 109 -4.32 14.02 -2.04
CA ASN A 109 -5.10 13.99 -3.28
C ASN A 109 -4.90 15.34 -3.98
N ILE A 110 -4.46 15.29 -5.24
CA ILE A 110 -4.29 16.49 -6.08
C ILE A 110 -5.64 17.03 -6.53
#